data_AF-A0A4R9LYP0-F1
#
_entry.id   AF-A0A4R9LYP0-F1
#
_cell.length_a   1.000
_cell.length_b   1.000
_cell.length_c   1.000
_cell.angle_alpha   90.00
_cell.angle_beta   90.00
_cell.angle_gamma   90.00
#
_symmetry.space_group_name_H-M   'P 1'
#
loop_
_entity.id
_entity.type
_entity.pdbx_description
1 polymer ?
#
loop_
_entity_poly.entity_id
_entity_poly.type
_entity_poly.pdbx_seq_one_letter_code
_entity_poly.pdbx_strand_id
1 'polypeptide(L)'
;MAKNIVERYLVLKNKYRNYDTKYALKRMQAFRLATQELSRKGYEVALEILGSINFGIVEPTSDVDCILLIECNVHKEHGCCPPHCNNVTFVKQEISKFVQKRLAPETFNIEYLDTINLKYVEEKIREEKVLGDETLFCLLFYRNIGRPVNRPLFIPYCDELEENADFVREIIPWASEALEGYLNTNQHRLSFNKYNERIRARGLDLPEGLQQELHAYMEGEGHTG
;
A
#
# COMPACT_ATOMS: atom_id res chain seq x y z
N MET A 1 -4.24 -20.67 18.36
CA MET A 1 -3.51 -19.41 18.59
C MET A 1 -4.30 -18.31 17.91
N ALA A 2 -4.60 -17.21 18.61
CA ALA A 2 -5.24 -16.07 17.96
C ALA A 2 -4.25 -15.48 16.95
N LYS A 3 -4.52 -15.64 15.65
CA LYS A 3 -3.77 -14.92 14.61
C LYS A 3 -3.86 -13.43 14.90
N ASN A 4 -2.73 -12.72 14.92
CA ASN A 4 -2.75 -11.26 15.12
C ASN A 4 -3.50 -10.59 13.94
N ILE A 5 -3.94 -9.35 14.13
CA ILE A 5 -4.76 -8.64 13.13
C ILE A 5 -4.06 -8.52 11.77
N VAL A 6 -2.73 -8.35 11.78
CA VAL A 6 -1.89 -8.26 10.58
C VAL A 6 -1.93 -9.57 9.78
N GLU A 7 -1.70 -10.71 10.42
CA GLU A 7 -1.77 -12.04 9.79
C GLU A 7 -3.14 -12.30 9.16
N ARG A 8 -4.23 -11.93 9.84
CA ARG A 8 -5.59 -12.08 9.31
C ARG A 8 -5.79 -11.21 8.06
N TYR A 9 -5.36 -9.95 8.11
CA TYR A 9 -5.44 -9.05 6.96
C TYR A 9 -4.65 -9.58 5.76
N LEU A 10 -3.43 -10.09 5.98
CA LEU A 10 -2.58 -10.64 4.92
C LEU A 10 -3.24 -11.86 4.24
N VAL A 11 -3.84 -12.75 5.03
CA VAL A 11 -4.59 -13.91 4.50
C VAL A 11 -5.77 -13.44 3.64
N LEU A 12 -6.55 -12.48 4.13
CA LEU A 12 -7.70 -11.92 3.42
C LEU A 12 -7.28 -11.28 2.08
N LYS A 13 -6.26 -10.41 2.12
CA LYS A 13 -5.71 -9.73 0.95
C LYS A 13 -5.27 -10.72 -0.13
N ASN A 14 -4.50 -11.75 0.24
CA ASN A 14 -3.97 -12.71 -0.72
C ASN A 14 -5.06 -13.56 -1.36
N LYS A 15 -6.12 -13.90 -0.62
CA LYS A 15 -7.28 -14.62 -1.15
C LYS A 15 -7.98 -13.83 -2.27
N TYR A 16 -8.03 -12.51 -2.13
CA TYR A 16 -8.82 -11.63 -2.98
C TYR A 16 -8.12 -11.15 -4.25
N ARG A 17 -6.78 -11.09 -4.23
CA ARG A 17 -5.97 -10.80 -5.42
C ARG A 17 -6.18 -11.79 -6.58
N ASN A 18 -6.71 -12.99 -6.30
CA ASN A 18 -7.06 -13.96 -7.34
C ASN A 18 -8.27 -13.56 -8.19
N TYR A 19 -9.02 -12.53 -7.79
CA TYR A 19 -10.24 -12.07 -8.46
C TYR A 19 -10.08 -10.71 -9.15
N ASP A 20 -8.84 -10.36 -9.52
CA ASP A 20 -8.48 -9.12 -10.19
C ASP A 20 -9.46 -8.77 -11.33
N THR A 21 -10.14 -7.62 -11.21
CA THR A 21 -10.98 -7.10 -12.28
C THR A 21 -10.11 -6.59 -13.42
N LYS A 22 -10.70 -6.53 -14.63
CA LYS A 22 -10.03 -5.93 -15.80
C LYS A 22 -9.55 -4.50 -15.51
N TYR A 23 -10.29 -3.73 -14.70
CA TYR A 23 -9.90 -2.38 -14.28
C TYR A 23 -8.69 -2.38 -13.34
N ALA A 24 -8.66 -3.27 -12.34
CA ALA A 24 -7.51 -3.41 -11.45
C ALA A 24 -6.22 -3.73 -12.22
N LEU A 25 -6.30 -4.68 -13.16
CA LEU A 25 -5.18 -5.06 -14.02
C LEU A 25 -4.70 -3.90 -14.90
N LYS A 26 -5.63 -3.19 -15.55
CA LYS A 26 -5.32 -2.01 -16.38
C LYS A 26 -4.64 -0.91 -15.58
N ARG A 27 -5.13 -0.62 -14.38
CA ARG A 27 -4.54 0.40 -13.50
C ARG A 27 -3.15 0.01 -13.03
N MET A 28 -2.98 -1.20 -12.53
CA MET A 28 -1.66 -1.72 -12.15
C MET A 28 -0.66 -1.66 -13.32
N GLN A 29 -1.11 -1.98 -14.55
CA GLN A 29 -0.28 -1.85 -15.74
C GLN A 29 0.07 -0.39 -16.04
N ALA A 30 -0.90 0.54 -15.93
CA ALA A 30 -0.65 1.97 -16.15
C ALA A 30 0.40 2.53 -15.18
N PHE A 31 0.31 2.18 -13.88
CA PHE A 31 1.31 2.59 -12.89
C PHE A 31 2.69 1.98 -13.18
N ARG A 32 2.78 0.70 -13.54
CA ARG A 32 4.05 0.07 -13.93
C ARG A 32 4.71 0.77 -15.12
N LEU A 33 3.93 1.14 -16.12
CA LEU A 33 4.44 1.86 -17.28
C LEU A 33 4.87 3.29 -16.90
N ALA A 34 4.15 3.95 -16.00
CA ALA A 34 4.51 5.28 -15.50
C ALA A 34 5.85 5.26 -14.74
N THR A 35 6.07 4.29 -13.86
CA THR A 35 7.35 4.16 -13.13
C THR A 35 8.50 3.82 -14.08
N GLN A 36 8.28 2.99 -15.10
CA GLN A 36 9.28 2.70 -16.12
C GLN A 36 9.65 3.94 -16.94
N GLU A 37 8.67 4.77 -17.30
CA GLU A 37 8.91 6.01 -18.04
C GLU A 37 9.69 7.03 -17.20
N LEU A 38 9.42 7.11 -15.89
CA LEU A 38 10.18 7.95 -14.97
C LEU A 38 11.62 7.46 -14.78
N SER A 39 11.85 6.15 -14.65
CA SER A 39 13.20 5.59 -14.56
C SER A 39 14.03 5.92 -15.81
N ARG A 40 13.44 5.88 -17.02
CA ARG A 40 14.13 6.34 -18.25
C ARG A 40 14.53 7.81 -18.23
N LYS A 41 13.84 8.64 -17.44
CA LYS A 41 14.16 10.06 -17.23
C LYS A 41 15.11 10.29 -16.05
N GLY A 42 15.61 9.22 -15.42
CA GLY A 42 16.51 9.28 -14.27
C GLY A 42 15.81 9.43 -12.91
N TYR A 43 14.51 9.16 -12.84
CA TYR A 43 13.75 9.19 -11.59
C TYR A 43 13.42 7.77 -11.12
N GLU A 44 14.11 7.31 -10.08
CA GLU A 44 13.86 6.02 -9.46
C GLU A 44 12.72 6.12 -8.45
N VAL A 45 11.61 5.47 -8.80
CA VAL A 45 10.36 5.52 -8.05
C VAL A 45 9.67 4.16 -8.00
N ALA A 46 9.03 3.87 -6.88
CA ALA A 46 8.16 2.72 -6.68
C ALA A 46 6.88 3.16 -5.96
N LEU A 47 5.87 2.30 -5.97
CA LEU A 47 4.62 2.55 -5.27
C LEU A 47 4.18 1.32 -4.50
N GLU A 48 3.59 1.52 -3.32
CA GLU A 48 2.70 0.55 -2.72
C GLU A 48 1.26 1.02 -2.92
N ILE A 49 0.50 0.28 -3.73
CA ILE A 49 -0.91 0.60 -4.01
C ILE A 49 -1.79 -0.03 -2.94
N LEU A 50 -2.68 0.76 -2.38
CA LEU A 50 -3.59 0.39 -1.29
C LEU A 50 -5.04 0.30 -1.79
N GLY A 51 -5.98 0.13 -0.86
CA GLY A 51 -7.41 0.19 -1.15
C GLY A 51 -7.91 -0.80 -2.20
N SER A 52 -8.85 -0.38 -3.03
CA SER A 52 -9.58 -1.25 -3.96
C SER A 52 -8.69 -2.01 -4.96
N ILE A 53 -7.61 -1.37 -5.45
CA ILE A 53 -6.65 -1.99 -6.39
C ILE A 53 -5.80 -3.05 -5.69
N ASN A 54 -5.44 -2.84 -4.42
CA ASN A 54 -4.71 -3.82 -3.63
C ASN A 54 -5.47 -5.15 -3.50
N PHE A 55 -6.79 -5.07 -3.34
CA PHE A 55 -7.72 -6.21 -3.29
C PHE A 55 -8.17 -6.72 -4.67
N GLY A 56 -7.77 -6.05 -5.75
CA GLY A 56 -8.10 -6.46 -7.11
C GLY A 56 -9.52 -6.15 -7.57
N ILE A 57 -10.36 -5.53 -6.74
CA ILE A 57 -11.76 -5.25 -7.11
C ILE A 57 -12.01 -3.75 -7.23
N VAL A 58 -11.89 -3.30 -8.48
CA VAL A 58 -11.90 -1.90 -8.88
C VAL A 58 -13.07 -1.61 -9.81
N GLU A 59 -13.73 -0.47 -9.59
CA GLU A 59 -14.69 0.16 -10.50
C GLU A 59 -14.02 1.32 -11.26
N PRO A 60 -14.55 1.72 -12.43
CA PRO A 60 -13.99 2.82 -13.22
C PRO A 60 -13.79 4.13 -12.45
N THR A 61 -14.65 4.39 -11.47
CA THR A 61 -14.65 5.60 -10.63
C THR A 61 -13.97 5.42 -9.27
N SER A 62 -13.46 4.22 -8.97
CA SER A 62 -12.73 4.02 -7.70
C SER A 62 -11.47 4.88 -7.71
N ASP A 63 -11.18 5.57 -6.62
CA ASP A 63 -9.91 6.29 -6.46
C ASP A 63 -8.76 5.32 -6.21
N VAL A 64 -7.53 5.85 -6.28
CA VAL A 64 -6.29 5.11 -6.07
C VAL A 64 -5.55 5.69 -4.89
N ASP A 65 -5.47 4.91 -3.82
CA ASP A 65 -4.65 5.23 -2.66
C ASP A 65 -3.26 4.62 -2.86
N CYS A 66 -2.19 5.39 -2.70
CA CYS A 66 -0.84 4.88 -2.84
C CYS A 66 0.19 5.56 -1.95
N ILE A 67 1.25 4.82 -1.67
CA ILE A 67 2.46 5.30 -1.01
C ILE A 67 3.52 5.49 -2.08
N LEU A 68 4.14 6.66 -2.11
CA LEU A 68 5.25 6.94 -3.02
C LEU A 68 6.58 6.57 -2.37
N LEU A 69 7.33 5.67 -3.00
CA LEU A 69 8.73 5.40 -2.65
C LEU A 69 9.60 6.10 -3.69
N ILE A 70 10.48 6.98 -3.26
CA ILE A 70 11.27 7.83 -4.16
C ILE A 70 12.71 7.90 -3.70
N GLU A 71 13.65 7.88 -4.64
CA GLU A 71 15.01 8.28 -4.33
C GLU A 71 15.15 9.82 -4.42
N CYS A 72 15.42 10.46 -3.28
CA CYS A 72 15.73 11.88 -3.23
C CYS A 72 17.02 12.15 -2.47
N ASN A 73 18.07 12.50 -3.24
CA ASN A 73 19.38 12.84 -2.67
C ASN A 73 19.39 14.15 -1.89
N VAL A 74 18.47 15.08 -2.19
CA VAL A 74 18.41 16.41 -1.53
C VAL A 74 18.02 16.29 -0.05
N HIS A 75 17.14 15.35 0.27
CA HIS A 75 16.59 15.16 1.62
C HIS A 75 16.94 13.78 2.18
N LYS A 76 18.11 13.23 1.85
CA LYS A 76 18.54 11.88 2.26
C LYS A 76 18.58 11.70 3.78
N GLU A 77 18.80 12.76 4.54
CA GLU A 77 18.77 12.75 6.01
C GLU A 77 17.35 12.77 6.61
N HIS A 78 16.30 12.80 5.77
CA HIS A 78 14.90 12.81 6.20
C HIS A 78 14.13 11.62 5.60
N GLY A 79 13.38 10.90 6.45
CA GLY A 79 12.60 9.73 6.03
C GLY A 79 11.47 10.03 5.04
N CYS A 80 10.96 11.26 5.07
CA CYS A 80 10.02 11.77 4.09
C CYS A 80 10.55 13.07 3.47
N CYS A 81 10.32 13.22 2.16
CA CYS A 81 10.56 14.48 1.49
C CYS A 81 9.46 15.49 1.84
N PRO A 82 9.79 16.77 2.10
CA PRO A 82 8.78 17.77 2.43
C PRO A 82 7.77 17.95 1.28
N PRO A 83 6.53 18.40 1.56
CA PRO A 83 5.49 18.55 0.54
C PRO A 83 5.88 19.42 -0.66
N HIS A 84 6.76 20.40 -0.44
CA HIS A 84 7.26 21.32 -1.46
C HIS A 84 8.58 20.87 -2.11
N CYS A 85 8.99 19.61 -1.90
CA CYS A 85 10.13 19.05 -2.63
C CYS A 85 9.80 19.00 -4.13
N ASN A 86 10.60 19.70 -4.94
CA ASN A 86 10.42 19.72 -6.40
C ASN A 86 10.45 18.32 -7.02
N ASN A 87 11.31 17.43 -6.51
CA ASN A 87 11.41 16.04 -7.01
C ASN A 87 10.10 15.28 -6.80
N VAL A 88 9.55 15.31 -5.58
CA VAL A 88 8.27 14.66 -5.24
C VAL A 88 7.13 15.27 -6.04
N THR A 89 7.07 16.60 -6.12
CA THR A 89 6.01 17.32 -6.84
C THR A 89 5.99 16.92 -8.31
N PHE A 90 7.16 16.94 -8.95
CA PHE A 90 7.33 16.55 -10.34
C PHE A 90 6.94 15.07 -10.58
N VAL A 91 7.44 14.15 -9.76
CA VAL A 91 7.14 12.72 -9.86
C VAL A 91 5.63 12.46 -9.73
N LYS A 92 4.98 13.02 -8.71
CA LYS A 92 3.53 12.85 -8.50
C LYS A 92 2.73 13.35 -9.71
N GLN A 93 3.10 14.51 -10.26
CA GLN A 93 2.44 15.08 -11.44
C GLN A 93 2.64 14.22 -12.70
N GLU A 94 3.85 13.74 -12.96
CA GLU A 94 4.15 12.93 -14.14
C GLU A 94 3.47 11.56 -14.08
N ILE A 95 3.43 10.90 -12.91
CA ILE A 95 2.66 9.66 -12.72
C ILE A 95 1.18 9.93 -13.01
N SER A 96 0.60 10.96 -12.38
CA SER A 96 -0.83 11.26 -12.55
C SER A 96 -1.20 11.54 -13.99
N LYS A 97 -0.42 12.40 -14.66
CA LYS A 97 -0.62 12.73 -16.08
C LYS A 97 -0.51 11.50 -16.98
N PHE A 98 0.49 10.65 -16.75
CA PHE A 98 0.68 9.44 -17.55
C PHE A 98 -0.49 8.46 -17.37
N VAL A 99 -0.84 8.17 -16.11
CA VAL A 99 -1.88 7.20 -15.76
C VAL A 99 -3.25 7.65 -16.24
N GLN A 100 -3.62 8.92 -16.02
CA GLN A 100 -4.89 9.48 -16.49
C GLN A 100 -5.00 9.46 -18.02
N LYS A 101 -3.94 9.87 -18.73
CA LYS A 101 -3.91 9.80 -20.21
C LYS A 101 -4.10 8.37 -20.71
N ARG A 102 -3.49 7.39 -20.05
CA ARG A 102 -3.51 5.99 -20.47
C ARG A 102 -4.86 5.32 -20.27
N LEU A 103 -5.63 5.78 -19.28
CA LEU A 103 -6.88 5.18 -18.83
C LEU A 103 -8.13 6.00 -19.19
N ALA A 104 -7.98 7.08 -19.94
CA ALA A 104 -9.11 7.84 -20.47
C ALA A 104 -10.11 6.90 -21.21
N PRO A 105 -11.43 7.09 -21.03
CA PRO A 105 -12.10 8.20 -20.34
C PRO A 105 -12.42 7.94 -18.85
N GLU A 106 -11.77 6.98 -18.18
CA GLU A 106 -12.02 6.71 -16.75
C GLU A 106 -11.74 7.96 -15.89
N THR A 107 -12.62 8.25 -14.93
CA THR A 107 -12.50 9.40 -14.01
C THR A 107 -12.23 8.91 -12.59
N PHE A 108 -11.03 9.17 -12.07
CA PHE A 108 -10.64 8.83 -10.71
C PHE A 108 -9.49 9.73 -10.24
N ASN A 109 -9.30 9.80 -8.93
CA ASN A 109 -8.20 10.51 -8.29
C ASN A 109 -7.08 9.54 -7.90
N ILE A 110 -5.86 10.06 -7.88
CA ILE A 110 -4.70 9.38 -7.30
C ILE A 110 -4.32 10.15 -6.04
N GLU A 111 -4.51 9.51 -4.90
CA GLU A 111 -4.18 10.03 -3.59
C GLU A 111 -2.87 9.42 -3.11
N TYR A 112 -1.91 10.29 -2.79
CA TYR A 112 -0.63 9.89 -2.22
C TYR A 112 -0.70 10.08 -0.72
N LEU A 113 -0.93 8.98 0.01
CA LEU A 113 -1.14 9.00 1.45
C LEU A 113 0.17 9.25 2.22
N ASP A 114 1.29 8.81 1.66
CA ASP A 114 2.61 9.00 2.25
C ASP A 114 3.71 9.03 1.18
N THR A 115 4.92 9.43 1.58
CA THR A 115 6.11 9.43 0.73
C THR A 115 7.34 9.01 1.54
N ILE A 116 7.98 7.92 1.13
CA ILE A 116 9.19 7.39 1.75
C ILE A 116 10.39 7.72 0.87
N ASN A 117 11.41 8.35 1.46
CA ASN A 117 12.69 8.57 0.79
C ASN A 117 13.58 7.35 0.93
N LEU A 118 13.82 6.63 -0.16
CA LEU A 118 14.65 5.43 -0.17
C LEU A 118 16.12 5.71 0.16
N LYS A 119 16.60 6.95 -0.06
CA LYS A 119 17.97 7.33 0.35
C LYS A 119 18.15 7.40 1.87
N TYR A 120 17.11 7.83 2.58
CA TYR A 120 17.10 7.78 4.04
C TYR A 120 17.10 6.34 4.56
N VAL A 121 16.24 5.50 3.96
CA VAL A 121 16.15 4.08 4.29
C VAL A 121 17.51 3.40 4.11
N GLU A 122 18.13 3.59 2.95
CA GLU A 122 19.47 3.09 2.63
C GLU A 122 20.52 3.53 3.67
N GLU A 123 20.52 4.81 4.07
CA GLU A 123 21.46 5.34 5.06
C GLU A 123 21.23 4.75 6.46
N LYS A 124 19.97 4.61 6.90
CA LYS A 124 19.65 4.04 8.22
C LYS A 124 20.01 2.58 8.35
N ILE A 125 19.73 1.81 7.31
CA ILE A 125 20.11 0.40 7.22
C ILE A 125 21.63 0.27 7.24
N ARG A 126 22.34 1.03 6.38
CA ARG A 126 23.81 1.03 6.32
C ARG A 126 24.48 1.41 7.65
N GLU A 127 23.86 2.28 8.44
CA GLU A 127 24.37 2.69 9.75
C GLU A 127 23.92 1.80 10.90
N GLU A 128 23.19 0.71 10.63
CA GLU A 128 22.58 -0.19 11.62
C GLU A 128 21.65 0.54 12.63
N LYS A 129 21.14 1.72 12.24
CA LYS A 129 20.25 2.55 13.06
C LYS A 129 18.79 2.31 12.69
N VAL A 130 18.37 1.06 12.78
CA VAL A 130 17.03 0.64 12.33
C VAL A 130 15.97 0.63 13.42
N LEU A 131 16.35 0.43 14.68
CA LEU A 131 15.41 0.35 15.81
C LEU A 131 14.81 1.72 16.13
N GLY A 132 13.53 1.74 16.49
CA GLY A 132 12.76 2.96 16.80
C GLY A 132 12.54 3.93 15.65
N ASP A 133 12.89 3.58 14.40
CA ASP A 133 12.71 4.46 13.24
C ASP A 133 11.35 4.25 12.57
N GLU A 134 10.45 5.22 12.76
CA GLU A 134 9.08 5.17 12.23
C GLU A 134 9.03 5.07 10.70
N THR A 135 10.00 5.64 9.97
CA THR A 135 10.00 5.54 8.49
C THR A 135 10.24 4.11 8.03
N LEU A 136 11.12 3.38 8.73
CA LEU A 136 11.38 1.97 8.43
C LEU A 136 10.19 1.10 8.82
N PHE A 137 9.49 1.42 9.91
CA PHE A 137 8.22 0.75 10.27
C PHE A 137 7.17 0.97 9.18
N CYS A 138 6.97 2.21 8.75
CA CYS A 138 6.07 2.55 7.64
C CYS A 138 6.42 1.79 6.36
N LEU A 139 7.70 1.75 5.97
CA LEU A 139 8.15 1.02 4.78
C LEU A 139 7.70 -0.45 4.82
N LEU A 140 8.05 -1.15 5.90
CA LEU A 140 7.75 -2.58 6.01
C LEU A 140 6.25 -2.83 6.17
N PHE A 141 5.54 -1.97 6.88
CA PHE A 141 4.09 -2.04 7.02
C PHE A 141 3.36 -1.86 5.69
N TYR A 142 3.64 -0.78 4.95
CA TYR A 142 3.04 -0.55 3.64
C TYR A 142 3.40 -1.65 2.64
N ARG A 143 4.63 -2.18 2.68
CA ARG A 143 5.02 -3.35 1.88
C ARG A 143 4.13 -4.55 2.15
N ASN A 144 3.80 -4.77 3.43
CA ASN A 144 2.99 -5.88 3.89
C ASN A 144 1.52 -5.68 3.57
N ILE A 145 0.95 -4.48 3.70
CA ILE A 145 -0.48 -4.28 3.42
C ILE A 145 -0.76 -3.96 1.96
N GLY A 146 0.19 -3.40 1.22
CA GLY A 146 0.02 -2.90 -0.15
C GLY A 146 0.35 -3.90 -1.26
N ARG A 147 0.09 -3.44 -2.49
CA ARG A 147 0.40 -4.10 -3.75
C ARG A 147 1.50 -3.31 -4.49
N PRO A 148 2.68 -3.92 -4.71
CA PRO A 148 3.83 -3.17 -5.18
C PRO A 148 3.78 -2.88 -6.69
N VAL A 149 4.28 -1.71 -7.05
CA VAL A 149 4.69 -1.29 -8.40
C VAL A 149 6.18 -0.95 -8.34
N ASN A 150 6.96 -1.49 -9.29
CA ASN A 150 8.42 -1.43 -9.27
C ASN A 150 9.05 -2.04 -7.99
N ARG A 151 8.53 -3.20 -7.57
CA ARG A 151 9.02 -3.97 -6.39
C ARG A 151 10.55 -4.11 -6.31
N PRO A 152 11.28 -4.39 -7.41
CA PRO A 152 12.73 -4.58 -7.33
C PRO A 152 13.50 -3.40 -6.75
N LEU A 153 12.96 -2.17 -6.85
CA LEU A 153 13.64 -0.96 -6.37
C LEU A 153 13.81 -0.93 -4.84
N PHE A 154 12.84 -1.43 -4.09
CA PHE A 154 12.80 -1.25 -2.63
C PHE A 154 12.76 -2.55 -1.84
N ILE A 155 12.54 -3.69 -2.50
CA ILE A 155 12.48 -4.96 -1.79
C ILE A 155 13.76 -5.32 -1.03
N PRO A 156 14.99 -5.05 -1.51
CA PRO A 156 16.18 -5.42 -0.75
C PRO A 156 16.20 -4.79 0.65
N TYR A 157 15.71 -3.56 0.79
CA TYR A 157 15.59 -2.90 2.09
C TYR A 157 14.57 -3.59 3.01
N CYS A 158 13.43 -4.03 2.47
CA CYS A 158 12.45 -4.77 3.26
C CYS A 158 12.99 -6.13 3.70
N ASP A 159 13.65 -6.86 2.79
CA ASP A 159 14.22 -8.17 3.10
C ASP A 159 15.29 -8.04 4.22
N GLU A 160 16.15 -7.02 4.16
CA GLU A 160 17.16 -6.74 5.19
C GLU A 160 16.55 -6.37 6.56
N LEU A 161 15.46 -5.59 6.56
CA LEU A 161 14.72 -5.28 7.79
C LEU A 161 14.02 -6.51 8.38
N GLU A 162 13.47 -7.39 7.54
CA GLU A 162 12.81 -8.63 7.96
C GLU A 162 13.81 -9.66 8.54
N GLU A 163 15.07 -9.64 8.10
CA GLU A 163 16.14 -10.48 8.65
C GLU A 163 16.58 -10.03 10.07
N ASN A 164 16.31 -8.77 10.45
CA ASN A 164 16.61 -8.26 11.79
C ASN A 164 15.51 -8.62 12.80
N ALA A 165 15.75 -9.66 13.60
CA ALA A 165 14.77 -10.19 14.56
C ALA A 165 14.34 -9.18 15.65
N ASP A 166 15.20 -8.24 16.04
CA ASP A 166 14.85 -7.22 17.03
C ASP A 166 13.96 -6.14 16.42
N PHE A 167 14.26 -5.70 15.20
CA PHE A 167 13.40 -4.82 14.43
C PHE A 167 12.01 -5.44 14.20
N VAL A 168 11.95 -6.71 13.79
CA VAL A 168 10.69 -7.44 13.60
C VAL A 168 9.89 -7.52 14.91
N ARG A 169 10.55 -7.72 16.05
CA ARG A 169 9.87 -7.74 17.35
C ARG A 169 9.26 -6.38 17.70
N GLU A 170 9.94 -5.29 17.33
CA GLU A 170 9.51 -3.92 17.61
C GLU A 170 8.35 -3.46 16.71
N ILE A 171 8.40 -3.78 15.42
CA ILE A 171 7.37 -3.35 14.46
C ILE A 171 6.03 -4.06 14.66
N ILE A 172 5.98 -5.31 15.13
CA ILE A 172 4.72 -6.08 15.26
C ILE A 172 3.62 -5.34 16.06
N PRO A 173 3.88 -4.84 17.29
CA PRO A 173 2.86 -4.09 18.04
C PRO A 173 2.48 -2.79 17.32
N TRP A 174 3.46 -2.04 16.80
CA TRP A 174 3.23 -0.80 16.04
C TRP A 174 2.35 -1.04 14.79
N ALA A 175 2.65 -2.09 14.03
CA ALA A 175 1.92 -2.46 12.82
C ALA A 175 0.49 -2.91 13.12
N SER A 176 0.25 -3.50 14.29
CA SER A 176 -1.09 -3.88 14.73
C SER A 176 -1.93 -2.65 15.01
N GLU A 177 -1.38 -1.68 15.75
CA GLU A 177 -2.04 -0.40 16.04
C GLU A 177 -2.27 0.44 14.77
N ALA A 178 -1.25 0.55 13.91
CA ALA A 178 -1.35 1.25 12.64
C ALA A 178 -2.41 0.62 11.72
N LEU A 179 -2.50 -0.71 11.71
CA LEU A 179 -3.53 -1.42 10.95
C LEU A 179 -4.92 -1.13 11.51
N GLU A 180 -5.13 -1.19 12.82
CA GLU A 180 -6.43 -0.84 13.44
C GLU A 180 -6.86 0.59 13.05
N GLY A 181 -5.95 1.56 13.13
CA GLY A 181 -6.19 2.94 12.69
C GLY A 181 -6.57 3.01 11.21
N TYR A 182 -5.81 2.35 10.34
CA TYR A 182 -6.05 2.30 8.89
C TYR A 182 -7.44 1.72 8.57
N LEU A 183 -7.82 0.61 9.21
CA LEU A 183 -9.07 -0.09 8.92
C LEU A 183 -10.31 0.65 9.44
N ASN A 184 -10.15 1.47 10.49
CA ASN A 184 -11.23 2.29 11.06
C ASN A 184 -11.60 3.51 10.20
N THR A 185 -10.86 3.79 9.14
CA THR A 185 -11.23 4.84 8.18
C THR A 185 -12.49 4.44 7.37
N ASN A 186 -13.45 5.37 7.25
CA ASN A 186 -14.75 5.12 6.58
C ASN A 186 -14.59 4.65 5.13
N GLN A 187 -13.57 5.15 4.42
CA GLN A 187 -13.30 4.83 3.02
C GLN A 187 -12.90 3.37 2.82
N HIS A 188 -12.13 2.79 3.75
CA HIS A 188 -11.72 1.40 3.66
C HIS A 188 -12.85 0.44 4.06
N ARG A 189 -13.62 0.72 5.13
CA ARG A 189 -14.84 -0.05 5.45
C ARG A 189 -15.81 -0.09 4.27
N LEU A 190 -16.06 1.05 3.63
CA LEU A 190 -16.95 1.12 2.46
C LEU A 190 -16.41 0.33 1.26
N SER A 191 -15.10 0.40 1.02
CA SER A 191 -14.44 -0.35 -0.05
C SER A 191 -14.53 -1.87 0.14
N PHE A 192 -14.40 -2.34 1.39
CA PHE A 192 -14.58 -3.76 1.76
C PHE A 192 -16.03 -4.23 1.62
N ASN A 193 -17.01 -3.39 1.93
CA ASN A 193 -18.43 -3.75 1.78
C ASN A 193 -18.80 -3.93 0.30
N LYS A 194 -18.45 -2.94 -0.52
CA LYS A 194 -18.62 -3.01 -1.98
C LYS A 194 -17.87 -4.22 -2.57
N TYR A 195 -16.71 -4.55 -2.02
CA TYR A 195 -15.93 -5.73 -2.39
C TYR A 195 -16.75 -7.03 -2.20
N ASN A 196 -17.38 -7.21 -1.03
CA ASN A 196 -18.15 -8.42 -0.71
C ASN A 196 -19.40 -8.57 -1.59
N GLU A 197 -20.12 -7.47 -1.82
CA GLU A 197 -21.30 -7.45 -2.69
C GLU A 197 -20.96 -7.88 -4.12
N ARG A 198 -19.80 -7.47 -4.66
CA ARG A 198 -19.39 -7.78 -6.04
C ARG A 198 -18.99 -9.23 -6.24
N ILE A 199 -18.36 -9.86 -5.25
CA ILE A 199 -18.06 -11.30 -5.31
C ILE A 199 -19.36 -12.10 -5.34
N ARG A 200 -20.29 -11.81 -4.43
CA ARG A 200 -21.61 -12.44 -4.41
C ARG A 200 -22.38 -12.23 -5.72
N ALA A 201 -22.35 -11.02 -6.28
CA ALA A 201 -23.02 -10.69 -7.55
C ALA A 201 -22.47 -11.46 -8.76
N ARG A 202 -21.25 -11.99 -8.70
CA ARG A 202 -20.66 -12.82 -9.77
C ARG A 202 -20.96 -14.32 -9.61
N GLY A 203 -21.85 -14.70 -8.69
CA GLY A 203 -22.20 -16.09 -8.42
C GLY A 203 -21.04 -16.90 -7.82
N LEU A 204 -20.04 -16.19 -7.28
CA LEU A 204 -18.93 -16.80 -6.56
C LEU A 204 -19.26 -16.70 -5.08
N ASP A 205 -19.63 -17.82 -4.46
CA ASP A 205 -19.87 -17.83 -3.03
C ASP A 205 -18.56 -17.66 -2.26
N LEU A 206 -18.56 -16.67 -1.38
CA LEU A 206 -17.57 -16.58 -0.31
C LEU A 206 -17.74 -17.82 0.58
N PRO A 207 -16.67 -18.58 0.88
CA PRO A 207 -16.76 -19.65 1.87
C PRO A 207 -17.37 -19.11 3.16
N GLU A 208 -18.37 -19.79 3.69
CA GLU A 208 -19.25 -19.32 4.78
C GLU A 208 -18.47 -18.78 5.99
N GLY A 209 -17.35 -19.42 6.35
CA GLY A 209 -16.47 -18.97 7.44
C GLY A 209 -15.81 -17.60 7.23
N LEU A 210 -15.63 -17.16 5.98
CA LEU A 210 -15.01 -15.86 5.67
C LEU A 210 -16.01 -14.70 5.80
N GLN A 211 -17.30 -14.93 5.52
CA GLN A 211 -18.31 -13.90 5.76
C GLN A 211 -18.44 -13.59 7.24
N GLN A 212 -18.37 -14.62 8.10
CA GLN A 212 -18.37 -14.47 9.54
C GLN A 212 -17.11 -13.75 10.05
N GLU A 213 -15.92 -14.06 9.52
CA GLU A 213 -14.68 -13.35 9.88
C GLU A 213 -14.69 -11.88 9.46
N LEU A 214 -15.26 -11.55 8.29
CA LEU A 214 -15.42 -10.17 7.82
C LEU A 214 -16.47 -9.40 8.60
N HIS A 215 -17.58 -10.04 8.98
CA HIS A 215 -18.62 -9.43 9.82
C HIS A 215 -18.06 -9.14 11.22
N ALA A 216 -17.38 -10.12 11.83
CA ALA A 216 -16.68 -9.95 13.10
C ALA A 216 -15.61 -8.83 13.06
N TYR A 217 -14.92 -8.70 11.93
CA TYR A 217 -13.97 -7.63 11.66
C TYR A 217 -14.63 -6.24 11.51
N MET A 218 -15.84 -6.15 10.94
CA MET A 218 -16.54 -4.88 10.72
C MET A 218 -17.41 -4.41 11.89
N GLU A 219 -17.91 -5.36 12.67
CA GLU A 219 -18.76 -5.15 13.85
C GLU A 219 -17.95 -4.98 15.13
N GLY A 220 -16.61 -5.04 15.05
CA GLY A 220 -15.64 -4.94 16.14
C GLY A 220 -16.28 -4.75 17.50
N GLU A 221 -16.36 -5.83 18.30
CA GLU A 221 -16.95 -5.87 19.64
C GLU A 221 -16.90 -4.50 20.29
N GLY A 222 -18.06 -3.86 20.41
CA GLY A 222 -18.23 -2.64 21.16
C GLY A 222 -17.71 -2.85 22.56
N HIS A 223 -16.46 -2.47 22.80
CA HIS A 223 -15.95 -2.22 24.14
C HIS A 223 -16.45 -0.85 24.55
N THR A 224 -17.75 -0.79 24.87
CA THR A 224 -18.26 0.16 25.84
C THR A 224 -17.69 -0.24 27.20
N GLY A 225 -16.65 0.47 27.61
CA GLY A 225 -16.48 0.87 29.01
C GLY A 225 -17.16 2.22 29.21
#